data_AF-A0A6L3XPI3-F1
#
_entry.id   AF-A0A6L3XPI3-F1
#
_cell.length_a   1.000
_cell.length_b   1.000
_cell.length_c   1.000
_cell.angle_alpha   90.00
_cell.angle_beta   90.00
_cell.angle_gamma   90.00
#
_symmetry.space_group_name_H-M   'P 1'
#
loop_
_entity.id
_entity.type
_entity.pdbx_description
1 polymer ?
#
loop_
_entity_poly.entity_id
_entity_poly.type
_entity_poly.pdbx_seq_one_letter_code
_entity_poly.pdbx_strand_id
1 'polypeptide(L)'
;LNPAQFKYRVRIYGGKVETDGADQIFFYPASNDWEPATVSWQSRPSCNYRSDAVLYLNHSREYRMVDVDKAVRKALAEGKTDISWYIGGDRQGNHYQFETGSSTQSLILMLTGFSKTPEI
;
A
#
# COMPACT_ATOMS: atom_id res chain seq x y z
N LEU A 1 11.36 22.96 1.46
CA LEU A 1 11.42 21.82 0.50
C LEU A 1 10.18 21.90 -0.38
N ASN A 2 10.30 21.76 -1.70
CA ASN A 2 9.14 21.80 -2.61
C ASN A 2 8.39 20.45 -2.55
N PRO A 3 7.11 20.41 -2.13
CA PRO A 3 6.33 19.17 -2.07
C PRO A 3 6.24 18.39 -3.40
N ALA A 4 6.47 19.07 -4.54
CA ALA A 4 6.51 18.46 -5.86
C ALA A 4 7.74 17.56 -6.10
N GLN A 5 8.78 17.67 -5.28
CA GLN A 5 10.01 16.87 -5.42
C GLN A 5 9.95 15.52 -4.71
N PHE A 6 8.85 15.24 -4.00
CA PHE A 6 8.68 14.00 -3.27
C PHE A 6 7.76 13.03 -4.01
N LYS A 7 7.99 11.75 -3.76
CA LYS A 7 7.13 10.67 -4.19
C LYS A 7 6.70 9.86 -2.98
N TYR A 8 5.39 9.68 -2.82
CA TYR A 8 4.85 8.86 -1.74
C TYR A 8 4.85 7.39 -2.13
N ARG A 9 5.46 6.55 -1.29
CA ARG A 9 5.49 5.09 -1.45
C ARG A 9 5.16 4.40 -0.15
N VAL A 10 4.42 3.31 -0.21
CA VAL A 10 4.28 2.42 0.94
C VAL A 10 5.39 1.38 0.87
N ARG A 11 6.20 1.27 1.94
CA ARG A 11 7.03 0.10 2.18
C ARG A 11 6.18 -0.96 2.85
N ILE A 12 6.11 -2.14 2.26
CA ILE A 12 5.39 -3.28 2.84
C ILE A 12 6.28 -4.52 2.77
N TYR A 13 6.29 -5.33 3.83
CA TYR A 13 7.00 -6.59 3.86
C TYR A 13 6.01 -7.75 3.75
N GLY A 14 6.22 -8.62 2.78
CA GLY A 14 5.35 -9.76 2.57
C GLY A 14 5.74 -10.61 1.37
N GLY A 15 4.95 -11.64 1.12
CA GLY A 15 5.14 -12.59 0.02
C GLY A 15 3.88 -13.39 -0.25
N LYS A 16 3.83 -14.02 -1.43
CA LYS A 16 2.85 -15.04 -1.77
C LYS A 16 3.15 -16.27 -0.90
N VAL A 17 2.13 -16.92 -0.37
CA VAL A 17 2.31 -18.14 0.41
C VAL A 17 2.64 -19.30 -0.53
N GLU A 18 1.95 -19.38 -1.66
CA GLU A 18 2.24 -20.38 -2.68
C GLU A 18 3.56 -20.05 -3.40
N THR A 19 4.27 -21.09 -3.82
CA THR A 19 5.64 -20.99 -4.34
C THR A 19 5.71 -20.75 -5.84
N ASP A 20 4.58 -20.68 -6.53
CA ASP A 20 4.47 -20.61 -7.98
C ASP A 20 4.26 -19.17 -8.49
N GLY A 21 5.11 -18.77 -9.43
CA GLY A 21 4.94 -17.53 -10.18
C GLY A 21 4.95 -16.25 -9.34
N ALA A 22 4.33 -15.22 -9.90
CA ALA A 22 4.14 -13.92 -9.28
C ALA A 22 2.77 -13.38 -9.66
N ASP A 23 2.13 -12.68 -8.73
CA ASP A 23 0.81 -12.09 -8.93
C ASP A 23 0.87 -10.58 -8.90
N GLN A 24 -0.18 -9.97 -9.47
CA GLN A 24 -0.54 -8.59 -9.22
C GLN A 24 -1.69 -8.54 -8.22
N ILE A 25 -1.45 -7.87 -7.09
CA ILE A 25 -2.52 -7.48 -6.17
C ILE A 25 -2.65 -5.97 -6.15
N PHE A 26 -3.78 -5.48 -5.66
CA PHE A 26 -4.20 -4.11 -5.82
C PHE A 26 -4.47 -3.45 -4.47
N PHE A 27 -4.20 -2.16 -4.40
CA PHE A 27 -4.56 -1.31 -3.27
C PHE A 27 -5.86 -0.60 -3.64
N TYR A 28 -6.97 -1.09 -3.11
CA TYR A 28 -8.30 -0.53 -3.34
C TYR A 28 -8.62 0.47 -2.24
N PRO A 29 -8.97 1.73 -2.54
CA PRO A 29 -9.31 2.71 -1.53
C PRO A 29 -10.49 2.22 -0.68
N ALA A 30 -10.36 2.38 0.64
CA ALA A 30 -11.34 2.01 1.63
C ALA A 30 -11.83 3.24 2.41
N SER A 31 -12.99 3.12 3.06
CA SER A 31 -13.42 4.11 4.06
C SER A 31 -12.34 4.27 5.14
N ASN A 32 -12.22 5.47 5.71
CA ASN A 32 -11.39 5.72 6.90
C ASN A 32 -12.19 5.62 8.21
N ASP A 33 -13.52 5.46 8.12
CA ASP A 33 -14.42 5.36 9.28
C ASP A 33 -14.46 3.92 9.80
N TRP A 34 -13.36 3.46 10.39
CA TRP A 34 -13.21 2.15 11.02
C TRP A 34 -12.11 2.15 12.06
N GLU A 35 -12.20 1.22 13.00
CA GLU A 35 -11.20 1.01 14.04
C GLU A 35 -10.43 -0.29 13.77
N PRO A 36 -9.08 -0.28 13.74
CA PRO A 36 -8.32 -1.49 13.40
C PRO A 36 -8.59 -2.71 14.28
N ALA A 37 -8.91 -2.49 15.54
CA ALA A 37 -9.22 -3.56 16.49
C ALA A 37 -10.59 -4.23 16.26
N THR A 38 -11.48 -3.63 15.46
CA THR A 38 -12.87 -4.11 15.26
C THR A 38 -13.09 -4.77 13.90
N VAL A 39 -12.04 -4.82 13.06
CA VAL A 39 -12.11 -5.41 11.72
C VAL A 39 -12.15 -6.93 11.80
N SER A 40 -13.18 -7.49 11.18
CA SER A 40 -13.32 -8.91 10.87
C SER A 40 -13.64 -9.07 9.39
N TRP A 41 -13.74 -10.31 8.91
CA TRP A 41 -14.19 -10.56 7.55
C TRP A 41 -15.59 -9.97 7.27
N GLN A 42 -16.50 -10.08 8.25
CA GLN A 42 -17.88 -9.60 8.16
C GLN A 42 -18.00 -8.09 8.37
N SER A 43 -17.10 -7.48 9.16
CA SER A 43 -17.11 -6.05 9.50
C SER A 43 -16.03 -5.24 8.78
N ARG A 44 -15.48 -5.74 7.66
CA ARG A 44 -14.44 -5.04 6.93
C ARG A 44 -14.95 -3.70 6.36
N PRO A 45 -14.08 -2.67 6.26
CA PRO A 45 -14.45 -1.40 5.63
C PRO A 45 -14.94 -1.60 4.19
N SER A 46 -15.88 -0.76 3.77
CA SER A 46 -16.29 -0.70 2.38
C SER A 46 -15.12 -0.24 1.51
N CYS A 47 -14.99 -0.82 0.32
CA CYS A 47 -13.90 -0.52 -0.61
C CYS A 47 -14.42 -0.25 -2.02
N ASN A 48 -13.73 0.63 -2.76
CA ASN A 48 -13.97 0.86 -4.17
C ASN A 48 -12.95 0.07 -4.99
N TYR A 49 -13.42 -0.84 -5.85
CA TYR A 49 -12.56 -1.72 -6.66
C TYR A 49 -11.87 -1.02 -7.86
N ARG A 50 -11.68 0.30 -7.79
CA ARG A 50 -10.80 1.07 -8.66
C ARG A 50 -9.49 1.32 -7.92
N SER A 51 -8.47 0.54 -8.27
CA SER A 51 -7.20 0.52 -7.55
C SER A 51 -6.47 1.86 -7.62
N ASP A 52 -5.92 2.28 -6.49
CA ASP A 52 -5.01 3.41 -6.36
C ASP A 52 -3.56 3.01 -6.69
N ALA A 53 -3.20 1.76 -6.42
CA ALA A 53 -1.87 1.21 -6.69
C ALA A 53 -1.91 -0.29 -6.99
N VAL A 54 -0.82 -0.78 -7.57
CA VAL A 54 -0.59 -2.19 -7.90
C VAL A 54 0.70 -2.66 -7.23
N LEU A 55 0.68 -3.86 -6.67
CA LEU A 55 1.83 -4.55 -6.11
C LEU A 55 2.05 -5.86 -6.88
N TYR A 56 3.21 -5.98 -7.50
CA TYR A 56 3.71 -7.26 -8.00
C TYR A 56 4.45 -7.98 -6.88
N LEU A 57 4.19 -9.27 -6.68
CA LEU A 57 4.74 -10.02 -5.57
C LEU A 57 4.77 -11.52 -5.87
N ASN A 58 5.89 -12.15 -5.53
CA ASN A 58 6.13 -13.59 -5.65
C ASN A 58 6.25 -14.20 -4.24
N HIS A 59 6.70 -15.46 -4.14
CA HIS A 59 6.82 -16.16 -2.86
C HIS A 59 7.94 -15.64 -1.94
N SER A 60 8.87 -14.83 -2.47
CA SER A 60 9.94 -14.26 -1.65
C SER A 60 9.37 -13.26 -0.64
N ARG A 61 9.63 -13.50 0.65
CA ARG A 61 9.29 -12.54 1.71
C ARG A 61 10.32 -11.42 1.74
N GLU A 62 9.94 -10.25 1.26
CA GLU A 62 10.86 -9.11 1.17
C GLU A 62 10.11 -7.77 1.22
N TYR A 63 10.88 -6.68 1.33
CA TYR A 63 10.31 -5.34 1.24
C TYR A 63 9.98 -4.98 -0.21
N ARG A 64 8.74 -4.56 -0.42
CA ARG A 64 8.25 -4.01 -1.67
C ARG A 64 7.86 -2.55 -1.50
N MET A 65 8.01 -1.79 -2.59
CA MET A 65 7.75 -0.36 -2.65
C MET A 65 6.54 -0.13 -3.54
N VAL A 66 5.40 0.21 -2.95
CA VAL A 66 4.15 0.44 -3.68
C VAL A 66 4.01 1.93 -3.94
N ASP A 67 3.85 2.30 -5.21
CA ASP A 67 3.65 3.69 -5.63
C ASP A 67 2.22 4.14 -5.31
N VAL A 68 2.08 5.07 -4.37
CA VAL A 68 0.78 5.60 -3.92
C VAL A 68 0.69 7.12 -4.11
N ASP A 69 1.61 7.71 -4.89
CA ASP A 69 1.79 9.16 -4.99
C ASP A 69 0.52 9.90 -5.39
N LYS A 70 -0.14 9.42 -6.44
CA LYS A 70 -1.40 10.01 -6.92
C LYS A 70 -2.50 9.97 -5.86
N ALA A 71 -2.62 8.86 -5.14
CA ALA A 71 -3.64 8.66 -4.12
C ALA A 71 -3.42 9.59 -2.91
N VAL A 72 -2.18 9.65 -2.41
CA VAL A 72 -1.81 10.52 -1.29
C VAL A 72 -1.98 12.00 -1.67
N ARG A 73 -1.51 12.41 -2.85
CA ARG A 73 -1.67 13.81 -3.31
C ARG A 73 -3.14 14.22 -3.45
N LYS A 74 -3.98 13.31 -3.96
CA LYS A 74 -5.43 13.55 -4.02
C LYS A 74 -6.03 13.70 -2.63
N ALA A 75 -5.70 12.81 -1.69
CA ALA A 75 -6.20 12.88 -0.32
C ALA A 75 -5.76 14.19 0.38
N LEU A 76 -4.51 14.60 0.21
CA LEU A 76 -3.99 15.87 0.73
C LEU A 76 -4.73 17.08 0.14
N ALA A 77 -5.00 17.07 -1.17
CA ALA A 77 -5.76 18.14 -1.83
C ALA A 77 -7.22 18.21 -1.34
N GLU A 78 -7.78 17.09 -0.90
CA GLU A 78 -9.10 16.99 -0.26
C GLU A 78 -9.08 17.31 1.24
N GLY A 79 -7.92 17.69 1.81
CA GLY A 79 -7.78 18.04 3.23
C GLY A 79 -7.79 16.85 4.19
N LYS A 80 -7.55 15.63 3.70
CA LYS A 80 -7.55 14.41 4.52
C LYS A 80 -6.21 14.21 5.24
N THR A 81 -6.30 13.67 6.45
CA THR A 81 -5.15 13.27 7.28
C THR A 81 -4.84 11.78 7.17
N ASP A 82 -5.85 10.98 6.80
CA ASP A 82 -5.80 9.52 6.80
C ASP A 82 -6.15 8.95 5.43
N ILE A 83 -5.57 7.79 5.11
CA ILE A 83 -5.88 7.02 3.92
C ILE A 83 -5.85 5.53 4.26
N SER A 84 -6.89 4.82 3.82
CA SER A 84 -7.05 3.39 4.05
C SER A 84 -7.13 2.65 2.73
N TRP A 85 -6.51 1.47 2.67
CA TRP A 85 -6.62 0.58 1.52
C TRP A 85 -6.98 -0.84 1.95
N TYR A 86 -7.84 -1.48 1.16
CA TYR A 86 -7.97 -2.92 1.10
C TYR A 86 -6.93 -3.45 0.10
N ILE A 87 -6.04 -4.34 0.56
CA ILE A 87 -5.04 -4.99 -0.28
C ILE A 87 -5.58 -6.37 -0.70
N GLY A 88 -5.73 -6.60 -2.00
CA GLY A 88 -6.19 -7.88 -2.51
C GLY A 88 -6.48 -7.86 -4.01
N GLY A 89 -7.32 -8.77 -4.48
CA GLY A 89 -7.76 -8.79 -5.87
C GLY A 89 -7.14 -9.90 -6.73
N ASP A 90 -6.40 -10.83 -6.11
CA ASP A 90 -6.16 -12.10 -6.79
C ASP A 90 -7.49 -12.86 -6.95
N ARG A 91 -7.75 -13.28 -8.18
CA ARG A 91 -8.94 -14.07 -8.54
C ARG A 91 -8.62 -15.56 -8.61
N GLN A 92 -7.39 -15.95 -8.32
CA GLN A 92 -6.89 -17.32 -8.43
C GLN A 92 -6.95 -18.08 -7.10
N GLY A 93 -7.24 -17.41 -5.99
CA GLY A 93 -7.37 -18.02 -4.67
C GLY A 93 -6.04 -18.20 -3.94
N ASN A 94 -5.00 -17.48 -4.37
CA ASN A 94 -3.71 -17.46 -3.72
C ASN A 94 -3.77 -16.72 -2.39
N HIS A 95 -2.88 -17.08 -1.48
CA HIS A 95 -2.77 -16.46 -0.17
C HIS A 95 -1.56 -15.54 -0.11
N TYR A 96 -1.72 -14.43 0.59
CA TYR A 96 -0.68 -13.43 0.76
C TYR A 96 -0.46 -13.17 2.23
N GLN A 97 0.81 -13.13 2.63
CA GLN A 97 1.20 -12.84 3.99
C GLN A 97 1.94 -11.51 4.04
N PHE A 98 1.38 -10.56 4.78
CA PHE A 98 2.00 -9.28 5.08
C PHE A 98 2.23 -9.14 6.58
N GLU A 99 3.30 -8.45 6.94
CA GLU A 99 3.58 -8.15 8.34
C GLU A 99 2.69 -7.02 8.86
N THR A 100 2.32 -7.13 10.14
CA THR A 100 1.44 -6.16 10.80
C THR A 100 2.20 -4.90 11.21
N GLY A 101 1.46 -3.84 11.54
CA GLY A 101 2.03 -2.55 11.97
C GLY A 101 2.90 -2.63 13.24
N SER A 102 2.75 -3.66 14.06
CA SER A 102 3.51 -3.86 15.29
C SER A 102 4.83 -4.63 15.11
N SER A 103 5.10 -5.16 13.92
CA SER A 103 6.35 -5.87 13.65
C SER A 103 7.50 -4.89 13.37
N THR A 104 8.74 -5.37 13.47
CA THR A 104 9.93 -4.61 13.05
C THR A 104 9.97 -4.39 11.52
N GLN A 105 9.20 -5.17 10.76
CA GLN A 105 9.02 -5.04 9.31
C GLN A 105 7.67 -4.40 8.95
N SER A 106 7.17 -3.52 9.80
CA SER A 106 5.87 -2.89 9.64
C SER A 106 5.72 -2.09 8.35
N LEU A 107 4.45 -1.88 7.97
CA LEU A 107 4.07 -1.01 6.87
C LEU A 107 4.42 0.44 7.20
N ILE A 108 5.17 1.10 6.32
CA ILE A 108 5.60 2.49 6.52
C ILE A 108 5.26 3.31 5.27
N LEU A 109 4.59 4.44 5.46
CA LEU A 109 4.49 5.47 4.42
C LEU A 109 5.83 6.20 4.34
N MET A 110 6.49 6.11 3.18
CA MET A 110 7.77 6.75 2.93
C MET A 110 7.62 7.90 1.95
N LEU A 111 8.30 8.99 2.30
CA LEU A 111 8.50 10.14 1.44
C LEU A 111 9.88 10.00 0.77
N THR A 112 9.92 9.63 -0.51
CA THR A 112 11.18 9.58 -1.26
C THR A 112 11.36 10.87 -2.04
N GLY A 113 12.36 11.68 -1.69
CA GLY A 113 12.72 12.87 -2.47
C GLY A 113 13.60 12.51 -3.67
N PHE A 114 13.31 13.06 -4.84
CA PHE A 114 14.25 13.10 -5.96
C PHE A 114 14.90 14.49 -5.98
N SER A 115 15.90 14.70 -5.13
CA SER A 115 16.84 15.82 -5.32
C SER A 115 17.75 15.40 -6.47
N LYS A 116 17.45 15.85 -7.68
CA LYS A 116 18.54 16.06 -8.64
C LYS A 116 19.27 17.30 -8.14
N THR A 117 20.43 17.10 -7.54
CA THR A 117 21.45 18.15 -7.51
C THR A 117 22.62 17.69 -8.38
N PRO A 118 22.56 17.82 -9.73
CA PRO A 118 23.78 18.00 -10.49
C PRO A 118 24.17 19.48 -10.35
N GLU A 119 25.26 19.75 -9.63
CA GLU A 119 25.97 21.03 -9.78
C GLU A 119 26.80 21.01 -11.07
N ILE A 120 27.01 22.23 -11.57
CA ILE A 120 27.51 22.71 -12.87
C ILE A 120 28.76 21.98 -13.36
#